data_AF-A0AAU1AY54-F1
#
_entry.id   AF-A0AAU1AY54-F1
#
_cell.length_a   1.000
_cell.length_b   1.000
_cell.length_c   1.000
_cell.angle_alpha   90.00
_cell.angle_beta   90.00
_cell.angle_gamma   90.00
#
_symmetry.space_group_name_H-M   'P 1'
#
loop_
_entity.id
_entity.type
_entity.pdbx_description
1 polymer ?
#
loop_
_entity_poly.entity_id
_entity_poly.type
_entity_poly.pdbx_seq_one_letter_code
_entity_poly.pdbx_strand_id
1 'polypeptide(L)' 'MIGATIAIGAVGFAVNFVALAWAKAAPVRFVSPFHYYTPGDALARGGVLRPQLGVLAGVGVLGIVVAQVLLRRRDLAP' A
#
# COMPACT_ATOMS: atom_id res chain seq x y z
N MET A 1 7.31 -16.75 2.20
CA MET A 1 6.49 -15.63 1.69
C MET A 1 5.56 -15.04 2.76
N ILE A 2 4.84 -15.86 3.53
CA ILE A 2 3.90 -15.39 4.57
C ILE A 2 4.53 -14.38 5.54
N GLY A 3 5.71 -14.68 6.10
CA GLY A 3 6.40 -13.76 7.02
C GLY A 3 6.75 -12.41 6.41
N ALA A 4 7.15 -12.37 5.14
CA ALA A 4 7.44 -11.12 4.44
C ALA A 4 6.17 -10.29 4.22
N THR A 5 5.06 -10.94 3.82
CA THR A 5 3.76 -10.28 3.70
C THR A 5 3.29 -9.70 5.04
N ILE A 6 3.43 -10.48 6.12
CA ILE A 6 3.09 -10.03 7.48
C ILE A 6 3.95 -8.83 7.88
N ALA A 7 5.27 -8.90 7.66
CA ALA A 7 6.18 -7.82 7.99
C ALA A 7 5.84 -6.53 7.22
N ILE A 8 5.59 -6.63 5.91
CA ILE A 8 5.18 -5.47 5.10
C ILE A 8 3.88 -4.87 5.63
N GLY A 9 2.89 -5.71 5.97
CA GLY A 9 1.63 -5.26 6.57
C GLY A 9 1.83 -4.57 7.93
N ALA A 10 2.56 -5.20 8.84
CA ALA A 10 2.80 -4.69 10.19
C ALA A 10 3.59 -3.38 10.18
N VAL A 11 4.68 -3.31 9.39
CA VAL A 11 5.48 -2.09 9.24
C VAL A 11 4.65 -0.99 8.58
N GLY A 12 3.91 -1.30 7.52
CA GLY A 12 3.02 -0.34 6.87
C GLY A 12 1.98 0.24 7.84
N PHE A 13 1.41 -0.59 8.71
CA PHE A 13 0.47 -0.15 9.74
C PHE A 13 1.15 0.75 10.78
N ALA A 14 2.30 0.33 11.32
CA ALA A 14 3.05 1.11 12.29
C ALA A 14 3.44 2.49 11.74
N VAL A 15 3.87 2.57 10.47
CA VAL A 15 4.17 3.84 9.79
C VAL A 15 2.94 4.74 9.74
N ASN A 16 1.77 4.20 9.38
CA ASN A 16 0.53 4.99 9.36
C ASN A 16 0.16 5.50 10.76
N PHE A 17 0.28 4.64 11.77
CA PHE A 17 -0.01 4.99 13.16
C PHE A 17 0.89 6.14 13.64
N VAL A 18 2.20 6.05 13.42
CA VAL A 18 3.15 7.11 13.77
C VAL A 18 2.84 8.41 13.03
N ALA A 19 2.50 8.34 11.74
CA ALA A 19 2.15 9.51 10.94
C ALA A 19 0.89 10.23 11.46
N LEU A 20 -0.07 9.49 12.01
CA LEU A 20 -1.28 10.03 12.62
C LEU A 20 -1.01 10.59 14.03
N ALA A 21 -0.15 9.92 14.81
CA ALA A 21 0.13 10.27 16.19
C ALA A 21 1.14 11.43 16.35
N TRP A 22 2.02 11.64 15.36
CA TRP A 22 3.11 12.62 15.45
C TRP A 22 3.14 13.56 14.24
N ALA A 23 2.84 14.84 14.48
CA ALA A 23 2.75 15.86 13.43
C ALA A 23 4.03 16.01 12.59
N LYS A 24 5.23 15.87 13.18
CA LYS A 24 6.49 15.92 12.40
C LYS A 24 6.63 14.75 11.44
N ALA A 25 6.02 13.61 11.76
CA ALA A 25 6.00 12.42 10.93
C ALA A 25 4.79 12.37 9.98
N ALA A 26 3.89 13.36 10.01
CA ALA A 26 2.71 13.40 9.14
C ALA A 26 3.00 13.15 7.65
N PRO A 27 4.12 13.63 7.05
CA PRO A 27 4.42 13.37 5.64
C PRO A 27 4.65 11.88 5.33
N VAL A 28 5.09 11.07 6.29
CA VAL A 28 5.40 9.65 6.00
C VAL A 28 4.14 8.79 5.77
N ARG A 29 2.94 9.33 6.04
CA ARG A 29 1.66 8.66 5.75
C ARG A 29 1.54 8.23 4.29
N PHE A 30 2.10 8.98 3.35
CA PHE A 30 1.97 8.69 1.91
C PHE A 30 2.69 7.41 1.47
N VAL A 31 3.62 6.91 2.30
CA VAL A 31 4.33 5.64 2.07
C VAL A 31 3.50 4.45 2.55
N SER A 32 2.58 4.66 3.50
CA SER A 32 1.76 3.58 4.02
C SER A 32 0.55 3.32 3.12
N PRO A 33 0.29 2.05 2.74
CA PRO A 33 -0.93 1.72 2.00
C PRO A 33 -2.21 2.02 2.81
N PHE A 34 -2.12 2.02 4.16
CA PHE A 34 -3.25 2.28 5.04
C PHE A 34 -3.73 3.74 5.02
N HIS A 35 -2.90 4.68 4.55
CA HIS A 35 -3.33 6.07 4.35
C HIS A 35 -4.42 6.20 3.28
N TYR A 36 -4.38 5.33 2.27
CA TYR A 36 -5.32 5.34 1.14
C TYR A 36 -6.56 4.48 1.39
N TYR A 37 -6.66 3.81 2.55
CA TYR A 37 -7.78 2.95 2.89
C TYR A 37 -8.60 3.57 4.03
N THR A 38 -9.64 4.33 3.65
CA THR A 38 -10.54 5.05 4.59
C THR A 38 -12.00 4.59 4.39
N PRO A 39 -12.34 3.33 4.74
CA PRO A 39 -13.67 2.79 4.48
C PRO A 39 -14.78 3.56 5.22
N GLY A 40 -14.47 4.13 6.38
CA GLY A 40 -15.40 4.98 7.14
C GLY A 40 -15.84 6.23 6.37
N ASP A 41 -14.97 6.84 5.57
CA ASP A 41 -15.33 8.01 4.76
C ASP A 41 -16.23 7.62 3.58
N ALA A 42 -16.00 6.46 2.97
CA ALA A 42 -16.86 5.92 1.92
C ALA A 42 -18.26 5.60 2.46
N LEU A 43 -18.35 5.04 3.67
CA LEU A 43 -19.60 4.71 4.35
C LEU A 43 -20.34 5.96 4.85
N ALA A 44 -19.62 6.93 5.41
CA ALA A 44 -20.22 8.13 6.02
C ALA A 44 -20.60 9.20 4.99
N ARG A 45 -19.82 9.37 3.92
CA ARG A 45 -19.99 10.45 2.94
C ARG A 45 -20.53 9.97 1.59
N GLY A 46 -20.71 8.65 1.40
CA GLY A 46 -21.19 8.04 0.15
C GLY A 46 -20.25 8.24 -1.05
N GLY A 47 -19.05 8.78 -0.81
CA GLY A 47 -18.11 9.19 -1.84
C GLY A 47 -16.93 8.22 -1.92
N VAL A 48 -16.78 7.56 -3.06
CA VAL A 48 -15.54 6.85 -3.37
C VAL A 48 -14.43 7.89 -3.59
N LEU A 49 -13.38 7.83 -2.77
CA LEU A 49 -12.19 8.67 -2.92
C LEU A 49 -11.37 8.18 -4.13
N ARG A 50 -11.80 8.57 -5.33
CA ARG A 50 -11.20 8.21 -6.63
C ARG A 50 -9.67 8.40 -6.70
N PRO A 51 -9.07 9.44 -6.10
CA PRO A 51 -7.62 9.58 -6.11
C PRO A 51 -6.91 8.45 -5.35
N GLN A 52 -7.46 8.03 -4.20
CA GLN A 52 -6.90 6.95 -3.38
C GLN A 52 -7.01 5.60 -4.10
N LEU A 53 -8.15 5.36 -4.77
CA LEU A 53 -8.30 4.20 -5.64
C LEU A 53 -7.27 4.20 -6.78
N GLY A 54 -7.04 5.35 -7.41
CA GLY A 54 -6.04 5.48 -8.47
C GLY A 54 -4.64 5.11 -8.01
N VAL A 55 -4.24 5.58 -6.82
CA VAL A 55 -2.94 5.21 -6.22
C VAL A 55 -2.88 3.72 -5.92
N LEU A 56 -3.91 3.15 -5.30
CA LEU A 56 -3.92 1.74 -4.91
C LEU A 56 -3.91 0.81 -6.14
N ALA A 57 -4.70 1.13 -7.16
CA ALA A 57 -4.72 0.42 -8.44
C ALA A 57 -3.38 0.56 -9.17
N GLY A 58 -2.81 1.76 -9.21
CA GLY A 58 -1.51 2.02 -9.83
C GLY A 58 -0.38 1.22 -9.18
N VAL A 59 -0.33 1.21 -7.84
CA VAL A 59 0.66 0.41 -7.08
C VAL A 59 0.45 -1.09 -7.32
N GLY A 60 -0.80 -1.55 -7.37
CA GLY A 60 -1.11 -2.95 -7.68
C GLY A 60 -0.64 -3.37 -9.07
N VAL A 61 -0.96 -2.57 -10.09
CA VAL A 61 -0.50 -2.81 -11.48
C VAL A 61 1.03 -2.77 -11.55
N LEU A 62 1.67 -1.80 -10.91
CA LEU A 62 3.13 -1.70 -10.88
C LEU A 62 3.77 -2.92 -10.23
N GLY A 63 3.22 -3.40 -9.11
CA GLY A 63 3.67 -4.62 -8.44
C GLY A 63 3.59 -5.85 -9.35
N ILE A 64 2.49 -6.00 -10.09
CA ILE A 64 2.30 -7.09 -11.07
C ILE A 64 3.35 -6.99 -12.19
N VAL A 65 3.56 -5.79 -12.75
CA VAL A 65 4.56 -5.57 -13.81
C VAL A 65 5.96 -5.91 -13.31
N VAL A 66 6.34 -5.43 -12.12
CA VAL A 66 7.64 -5.73 -11.51
C VAL A 66 7.79 -7.24 -11.29
N ALA A 67 6.77 -7.91 -10.75
CA ALA A 67 6.79 -9.35 -10.56
C ALA A 67 6.99 -10.11 -11.88
N GLN A 68 6.28 -9.72 -12.94
CA GLN A 68 6.41 -10.32 -14.27
C GLN A 68 7.82 -10.11 -14.86
N VAL A 69 8.39 -8.91 -14.72
CA VAL A 69 9.76 -8.63 -15.17
C VAL A 69 10.77 -9.47 -14.40
N LEU A 70 10.64 -9.57 -13.07
CA LEU A 70 11.52 -10.38 -12.23
C LEU A 70 11.40 -11.88 -12.57
N LEU A 71 10.20 -12.38 -12.81
CA LEU A 71 9.95 -13.76 -13.22
C LEU A 71 10.59 -14.07 -14.57
N ARG A 72 10.44 -13.20 -15.57
CA ARG A 72 11.04 -13.39 -16.91
C ARG A 72 12.57 -13.32 -16.90
N ARG A 73 13.15 -12.58 -15.96
CA ARG A 73 14.61 -12.46 -15.79
C ARG A 73 15.23 -13.62 -15.02
N ARG A 74 14.42 -14.38 -14.27
CA ARG A 74 14.90 -15.61 -13.64
C ARG A 74 14.85 -16.70 -14.68
N ASP A 75 15.99 -17.35 -14.88
CA ASP A 75 16.02 -18.60 -15.62
C ASP A 75 15.24 -19.62 -14.78
N LEU A 76 14.07 -20.01 -15.27
CA LEU A 76 13.16 -20.93 -14.58
C LEU A 76 13.41 -22.39 -15.03
N ALA A 77 14.57 -22.67 -15.62
CA ALA A 77 14.97 -24.02 -15.97
C ALA A 77 15.08 -24.90 -14.71
N PRO A 78 14.56 -26.14 -14.73
CA PRO A 78 14.61 -27.07 -13.60
C PRO A 78 16.03 -27.55 -13.27
#